data_AF-A0A4Y7R8G7-F1
#
_entry.id   AF-A0A4Y7R8G7-F1
#
_cell.length_a   1.000
_cell.length_b   1.000
_cell.length_c   1.000
_cell.angle_alpha   90.00
_cell.angle_beta   90.00
_cell.angle_gamma   90.00
#
_symmetry.space_group_name_H-M   'P 1'
#
loop_
_entity.id
_entity.type
_entity.pdbx_description
1 polymer ?
#
loop_
_entity_poly.entity_id
_entity_poly.type
_entity_poly.pdbx_seq_one_letter_code
_entity_poly.pdbx_strand_id
1 'polypeptide(L)'
;MKDGCKYTYQLSHEDFFVYIMMHLTKHYTTGGTGIRSIMDIWVYKTRYGNEMDWDYIQAELEKIKLREFAKNILRLAEVWFGNAQSNAFYDELADFIFSSGVYGTNKNATVSAMNTYAGENRPVWPAKYRYCLKLFLPGLEHMKIQYPFLGKLPFLLPVCWVFRGVKCLLFKRKHTFQMINNVHLISEKDVARILNLHKKAGILK
;
A
#
# COMPACT_ATOMS: atom_id res chain seq x y z
N MET A 1 21.94 -22.00 -11.24
CA MET A 1 22.77 -20.81 -11.59
C MET A 1 22.72 -20.64 -13.10
N LYS A 2 22.82 -19.41 -13.64
CA LYS A 2 22.94 -19.21 -15.10
C LYS A 2 24.30 -19.71 -15.58
N ASP A 3 24.37 -20.22 -16.80
CA ASP A 3 25.62 -20.66 -17.42
C ASP A 3 26.66 -19.53 -17.43
N GLY A 4 27.87 -19.85 -16.99
CA GLY A 4 29.00 -18.92 -16.88
C GLY A 4 29.11 -18.16 -15.54
N CYS A 5 28.15 -18.28 -14.62
CA CYS A 5 28.25 -17.67 -13.29
C CYS A 5 28.85 -18.65 -12.26
N LYS A 6 29.89 -18.22 -11.53
CA LYS A 6 30.54 -19.00 -10.46
C LYS A 6 29.94 -18.82 -9.06
N TYR A 7 29.20 -17.73 -8.85
CA TYR A 7 28.58 -17.39 -7.56
C TYR A 7 27.20 -16.78 -7.77
N THR A 8 26.37 -16.79 -6.72
CA THR A 8 25.10 -16.08 -6.66
C THR A 8 25.03 -15.30 -5.35
N TYR A 9 24.46 -14.10 -5.39
CA TYR A 9 24.19 -13.31 -4.19
C TYR A 9 22.80 -13.66 -3.68
N GLN A 10 22.71 -13.95 -2.39
CA GLN A 10 21.46 -14.25 -1.70
C GLN A 10 21.38 -13.37 -0.45
N LEU A 11 20.17 -12.89 -0.15
CA LEU A 11 19.90 -12.26 1.13
C LEU A 11 20.08 -13.28 2.25
N SER A 12 20.53 -12.81 3.42
CA SER A 12 20.44 -13.59 4.65
C SER A 12 18.96 -13.93 4.95
N HIS A 13 18.73 -14.88 5.84
CA HIS A 13 17.37 -15.24 6.24
C HIS A 13 16.65 -14.05 6.89
N GLU A 14 17.40 -13.29 7.69
CA GLU A 14 16.98 -12.09 8.37
C GLU A 14 16.64 -10.97 7.39
N ASP A 15 17.54 -10.66 6.45
CA ASP A 15 17.31 -9.61 5.45
C ASP A 15 16.12 -9.94 4.55
N PHE A 16 15.98 -11.22 4.17
CA PHE A 16 14.83 -11.66 3.41
C PHE A 16 13.54 -11.54 4.22
N PHE A 17 13.56 -11.88 5.51
CA PHE A 17 12.40 -11.71 6.41
C PHE A 17 12.00 -10.24 6.54
N VAL A 18 12.97 -9.34 6.74
CA VAL A 18 12.73 -7.89 6.77
C VAL A 18 12.15 -7.42 5.43
N TYR A 19 12.70 -7.90 4.31
CA TYR A 19 12.22 -7.59 2.97
C TYR A 19 10.75 -8.00 2.75
N ILE A 20 10.36 -9.24 3.10
CA ILE A 20 8.97 -9.69 2.93
C ILE A 20 8.01 -8.93 3.85
N MET A 21 8.45 -8.51 5.04
CA MET A 21 7.67 -7.66 5.94
C MET A 21 7.46 -6.25 5.36
N MET A 22 8.51 -5.66 4.77
CA MET A 22 8.41 -4.38 4.05
C MET A 22 7.49 -4.49 2.83
N HIS A 23 7.60 -5.58 2.08
CA HIS A 23 6.77 -5.85 0.91
C HIS A 23 5.29 -5.97 1.30
N LEU A 24 4.99 -6.73 2.35
CA LEU A 24 3.66 -6.81 2.95
C LEU A 24 3.14 -5.42 3.36
N THR A 25 3.96 -4.64 4.04
CA THR A 25 3.60 -3.28 4.50
C THR A 25 3.20 -2.39 3.33
N LYS A 26 3.96 -2.43 2.22
CA LYS A 26 3.64 -1.68 1.00
C LYS A 26 2.27 -2.05 0.45
N HIS A 27 1.94 -3.35 0.36
CA HIS A 27 0.63 -3.78 -0.11
C HIS A 27 -0.48 -3.38 0.85
N TYR A 28 -0.28 -3.67 2.14
CA TYR A 28 -1.22 -3.34 3.20
C TYR A 28 -1.61 -1.85 3.21
N THR A 29 -0.62 -0.95 3.12
CA THR A 29 -0.84 0.51 3.17
C THR A 29 -1.41 1.10 1.89
N THR A 30 -1.22 0.45 0.74
CA THR A 30 -1.70 0.96 -0.55
C THR A 30 -3.10 0.47 -0.83
N GLY A 31 -3.27 -0.78 -1.26
CA GLY A 31 -4.57 -1.36 -1.62
C GLY A 31 -5.12 -2.35 -0.59
N GLY A 32 -4.34 -2.69 0.43
CA GLY A 32 -4.54 -3.89 1.23
C GLY A 32 -3.81 -5.10 0.63
N THR A 33 -3.85 -6.20 1.37
CA THR A 33 -3.26 -7.48 0.96
C THR A 33 -4.21 -8.61 1.35
N GLY A 34 -3.99 -9.81 0.79
CA GLY A 34 -4.77 -11.00 1.10
C GLY A 34 -4.06 -11.97 2.04
N ILE A 35 -4.74 -13.07 2.37
CA ILE A 35 -4.23 -14.12 3.26
C ILE A 35 -2.86 -14.67 2.85
N ARG A 36 -2.56 -14.68 1.54
CA ARG A 36 -1.28 -15.19 1.02
C ARG A 36 -0.08 -14.51 1.66
N SER A 37 -0.09 -13.18 1.77
CA SER A 37 1.08 -12.48 2.32
C SER A 37 1.31 -12.82 3.80
N ILE A 38 0.26 -13.12 4.57
CA ILE A 38 0.40 -13.56 5.97
C ILE A 38 0.90 -15.01 6.03
N MET A 39 0.43 -15.84 5.10
CA MET A 39 0.91 -17.22 4.94
C MET A 39 2.39 -17.26 4.54
N ASP A 40 2.85 -16.38 3.65
CA ASP A 40 4.26 -16.28 3.27
C ASP A 40 5.14 -15.97 4.48
N ILE A 41 4.70 -15.02 5.34
CA ILE A 41 5.38 -14.71 6.62
C ILE A 41 5.39 -15.92 7.55
N TRP A 42 4.24 -16.60 7.70
CA TRP A 42 4.10 -17.77 8.56
C TRP A 42 5.06 -18.89 8.14
N VAL A 43 4.96 -19.33 6.89
CA VAL A 43 5.76 -20.44 6.35
C VAL A 43 7.24 -20.13 6.46
N TYR A 44 7.65 -18.89 6.15
CA TYR A 44 9.04 -18.48 6.25
C TYR A 44 9.54 -18.51 7.70
N LYS A 45 8.78 -17.93 8.64
CA LYS A 45 9.11 -17.97 10.07
C LYS A 45 9.16 -19.40 10.60
N THR A 46 8.22 -20.26 10.23
CA THR A 46 8.20 -21.65 10.70
C THR A 46 9.41 -22.42 10.20
N ARG A 47 9.88 -22.15 8.97
CA ARG A 47 11.01 -22.85 8.38
C ARG A 47 12.36 -22.37 8.91
N TYR A 48 12.57 -21.05 8.98
CA TYR A 48 13.89 -20.46 9.24
C TYR A 48 13.97 -19.72 10.58
N GLY A 49 12.87 -19.60 11.33
CA GLY A 49 12.79 -18.79 12.55
C GLY A 49 13.75 -19.18 13.66
N ASN A 50 14.16 -20.44 13.73
CA ASN A 50 15.15 -20.91 14.71
C ASN A 50 16.60 -20.62 14.27
N GLU A 51 16.80 -20.30 12.99
CA GLU A 51 18.11 -20.01 12.39
C GLU A 51 18.39 -18.50 12.32
N MET A 52 17.35 -17.66 12.51
CA MET A 52 17.41 -16.21 12.38
C MET A 52 17.79 -15.49 13.69
N ASP A 53 18.61 -14.44 13.59
CA ASP A 53 18.84 -13.48 14.66
C ASP A 53 17.66 -12.50 14.81
N TRP A 54 16.80 -12.75 15.81
CA TRP A 54 15.63 -11.91 16.10
C TRP A 54 15.96 -10.55 16.70
N ASP A 55 17.12 -10.38 17.33
CA ASP A 55 17.54 -9.09 17.86
C ASP A 55 17.98 -8.17 16.72
N TYR A 56 18.72 -8.72 15.74
CA TYR A 56 19.04 -8.03 14.49
C TYR A 56 17.77 -7.63 13.73
N ILE A 57 16.85 -8.58 13.49
CA ILE A 57 15.58 -8.30 12.79
C ILE A 57 14.79 -7.19 13.47
N GLN A 58 14.66 -7.23 14.81
CA GLN A 58 13.96 -6.20 15.56
C GLN A 58 14.64 -4.84 15.44
N ALA A 59 15.97 -4.79 15.47
CA ALA A 59 16.73 -3.56 15.30
C ALA A 59 16.53 -2.95 13.90
N GLU A 60 16.57 -3.76 12.84
CA GLU A 60 16.32 -3.28 11.48
C GLU A 60 14.88 -2.79 11.28
N LEU A 61 13.89 -3.52 11.80
CA LEU A 61 12.49 -3.12 11.74
C LEU A 61 12.20 -1.83 12.53
N GLU A 62 12.92 -1.59 13.63
CA GLU A 62 12.81 -0.34 14.41
C GLU A 62 13.31 0.86 13.60
N LYS A 63 14.45 0.73 12.91
CA LYS A 63 15.02 1.82 12.08
C LYS A 63 14.04 2.31 11.01
N ILE A 64 13.24 1.41 10.45
CA ILE A 64 12.22 1.72 9.45
C ILE A 64 10.80 1.88 10.03
N LYS A 65 10.68 1.92 11.36
CA LYS A 65 9.41 2.11 12.10
C LYS A 65 8.34 1.05 11.81
N LEU A 66 8.73 -0.20 11.52
CA LEU A 66 7.83 -1.32 11.24
C LEU A 66 7.79 -2.37 12.36
N ARG A 67 8.50 -2.19 13.47
CA ARG A 67 8.56 -3.18 14.54
C ARG A 67 7.18 -3.54 15.10
N GLU A 68 6.35 -2.54 15.38
CA GLU A 68 5.01 -2.76 15.93
C GLU A 68 4.09 -3.45 14.91
N PHE A 69 4.16 -3.03 13.64
CA PHE A 69 3.45 -3.69 12.55
C PHE A 69 3.87 -5.15 12.38
N ALA A 70 5.16 -5.43 12.35
CA ALA A 70 5.69 -6.78 12.25
C ALA A 70 5.22 -7.67 13.42
N LYS A 71 5.22 -7.13 14.65
CA LYS A 71 4.70 -7.83 15.84
C LYS A 71 3.22 -8.19 15.67
N ASN A 72 2.40 -7.25 15.18
CA ASN A 72 0.97 -7.48 14.97
C ASN A 72 0.69 -8.49 13.85
N ILE A 73 1.44 -8.43 12.75
CA ILE A 73 1.35 -9.40 11.65
C ILE A 73 1.76 -10.80 12.11
N LEU A 74 2.87 -10.91 12.85
CA LEU A 74 3.32 -12.19 13.41
C LEU A 74 2.27 -12.77 14.36
N ARG A 75 1.67 -11.93 15.21
CA ARG A 75 0.60 -12.37 16.09
C ARG A 75 -0.64 -12.81 15.33
N LEU A 76 -1.04 -12.09 14.27
CA LEU A 76 -2.12 -12.52 13.40
C LEU A 76 -1.83 -13.87 12.73
N ALA A 77 -0.59 -14.08 12.26
CA ALA A 77 -0.18 -15.36 11.68
C ALA A 77 -0.29 -16.52 12.69
N GLU A 78 0.12 -16.30 13.95
CA GLU A 78 -0.07 -17.27 15.04
C GLU A 78 -1.56 -17.52 15.34
N VAL A 79 -2.44 -16.53 15.14
CA VAL A 79 -3.90 -16.69 15.32
C VAL A 79 -4.49 -17.54 14.20
N TRP A 80 -4.01 -17.39 12.97
CA TRP A 80 -4.54 -18.11 11.80
C TRP A 80 -3.98 -19.52 11.64
N PHE A 81 -2.71 -19.71 11.95
CA PHE A 81 -1.98 -20.95 11.61
C PHE A 81 -1.32 -21.61 12.81
N GLY A 82 -1.31 -20.94 13.97
CA GLY A 82 -0.81 -21.47 15.23
C GLY A 82 -1.95 -21.73 16.22
N ASN A 83 -1.65 -21.50 17.50
CA ASN A 83 -2.59 -21.73 18.60
C ASN A 83 -2.93 -20.44 19.37
N ALA A 84 -2.63 -19.27 18.80
CA ALA A 84 -2.94 -18.01 19.46
C ALA A 84 -4.44 -17.72 19.43
N GLN A 85 -4.97 -17.21 20.54
CA GLN A 85 -6.34 -16.69 20.57
C GLN A 85 -6.41 -15.33 19.88
N SER A 86 -7.49 -15.14 19.11
CA SER A 86 -7.85 -13.86 18.51
C SER A 86 -8.42 -12.89 19.56
N ASN A 87 -8.55 -11.62 19.17
CA ASN A 87 -9.29 -10.59 19.90
C ASN A 87 -9.93 -9.64 18.89
N ALA A 88 -10.75 -8.69 19.39
CA ALA A 88 -11.46 -7.74 18.54
C ALA A 88 -10.58 -6.97 17.54
N PHE A 89 -9.32 -6.70 17.88
CA PHE A 89 -8.39 -6.05 16.97
C PHE A 89 -7.92 -7.00 15.86
N TYR A 90 -7.54 -8.23 16.19
CA TYR A 90 -7.11 -9.22 15.19
C TYR A 90 -8.28 -9.68 14.31
N ASP A 91 -9.51 -9.70 14.82
CA ASP A 91 -10.71 -9.95 14.04
C ASP A 91 -10.96 -8.80 13.03
N GLU A 92 -10.86 -7.54 13.47
CA GLU A 92 -10.98 -6.37 12.58
C GLU A 92 -9.87 -6.36 11.50
N LEU A 93 -8.64 -6.73 11.87
CA LEU A 93 -7.52 -6.84 10.95
C LEU A 93 -7.72 -7.99 9.94
N ALA A 94 -8.24 -9.13 10.40
CA ALA A 94 -8.56 -10.26 9.54
C ALA A 94 -9.65 -9.91 8.53
N ASP A 95 -10.73 -9.27 8.97
CA ASP A 95 -11.82 -8.80 8.11
C ASP A 95 -11.31 -7.84 7.03
N PHE A 96 -10.38 -6.95 7.38
CA PHE A 96 -9.74 -6.06 6.40
C PHE A 96 -8.92 -6.84 5.37
N ILE A 97 -8.11 -7.82 5.79
CA ILE A 97 -7.29 -8.63 4.88
C ILE A 97 -8.16 -9.49 3.97
N PHE A 98 -9.20 -10.13 4.50
CA PHE A 98 -10.14 -10.93 3.69
C PHE A 98 -10.94 -10.07 2.70
N SER A 99 -11.39 -8.89 3.12
CA SER A 99 -12.12 -7.96 2.23
C SER A 99 -11.22 -7.24 1.21
N SER A 100 -9.89 -7.32 1.37
CA SER A 100 -8.93 -6.70 0.45
C SER A 100 -8.66 -7.53 -0.81
N GLY A 101 -9.11 -8.78 -0.86
CA GLY A 101 -8.80 -9.69 -1.98
C GLY A 101 -7.31 -10.00 -2.08
N VAL A 102 -6.87 -10.53 -3.22
CA VAL A 102 -5.48 -11.01 -3.38
C VAL A 102 -4.46 -9.88 -3.55
N TYR A 103 -4.81 -8.82 -4.27
CA TYR A 103 -3.91 -7.73 -4.66
C TYR A 103 -4.32 -6.37 -4.07
N GLY A 104 -5.22 -6.36 -3.10
CA GLY A 104 -5.87 -5.15 -2.61
C GLY A 104 -7.03 -4.70 -3.49
N THR A 105 -7.76 -3.68 -3.04
CA THR A 105 -8.90 -3.10 -3.77
C THR A 105 -8.63 -1.68 -4.23
N ASN A 106 -9.23 -1.29 -5.35
CA ASN A 106 -9.21 0.09 -5.86
C ASN A 106 -9.83 1.07 -4.84
N LYS A 107 -10.82 0.64 -4.06
CA LYS A 107 -11.43 1.45 -2.99
C LYS A 107 -10.39 1.79 -1.93
N ASN A 108 -9.71 0.79 -1.38
CA ASN A 108 -8.67 0.97 -0.38
C ASN A 108 -7.51 1.82 -0.93
N ALA A 109 -7.06 1.54 -2.15
CA ALA A 109 -6.02 2.33 -2.83
C ALA A 109 -6.38 3.81 -2.95
N THR A 110 -7.63 4.10 -3.29
CA THR A 110 -8.12 5.47 -3.40
C THR A 110 -8.18 6.14 -2.02
N VAL A 111 -8.66 5.44 -0.99
CA VAL A 111 -8.68 5.94 0.39
C VAL A 111 -7.26 6.23 0.91
N SER A 112 -6.33 5.28 0.76
CA SER A 112 -4.94 5.44 1.18
C SER A 112 -4.24 6.58 0.44
N ALA A 113 -4.49 6.75 -0.86
CA ALA A 113 -3.97 7.89 -1.60
C ALA A 113 -4.58 9.21 -1.12
N MET A 114 -5.87 9.25 -0.76
CA MET A 114 -6.50 10.43 -0.15
C MET A 114 -5.96 10.75 1.24
N ASN A 115 -5.60 9.74 2.03
CA ASN A 115 -5.03 9.90 3.36
C ASN A 115 -3.71 10.70 3.34
N THR A 116 -2.92 10.63 2.27
CA THR A 116 -1.74 11.50 2.12
C THR A 116 -2.07 13.00 2.10
N TYR A 117 -3.34 13.37 1.89
CA TYR A 117 -3.84 14.75 1.85
C TYR A 117 -4.78 15.10 3.01
N ALA A 118 -5.35 14.10 3.67
CA ALA A 118 -6.23 14.26 4.82
C ALA A 118 -5.38 14.34 6.10
N GLY A 119 -5.43 15.50 6.77
CA GLY A 119 -4.96 15.57 8.16
C GLY A 119 -5.96 14.89 9.08
N GLU A 120 -5.52 14.41 10.23
CA GLU A 120 -6.42 13.90 11.28
C GLU A 120 -7.55 14.90 11.54
N ASN A 121 -8.78 14.40 11.62
CA ASN A 121 -10.00 15.17 11.91
C ASN A 121 -10.36 16.28 10.90
N ARG A 122 -9.86 16.22 9.65
CA ARG A 122 -10.33 17.11 8.58
C ARG A 122 -11.49 16.50 7.80
N PRO A 123 -12.44 17.33 7.30
CA PRO A 123 -13.50 16.84 6.43
C PRO A 123 -12.90 16.14 5.20
N VAL A 124 -13.60 15.16 4.63
CA VAL A 124 -13.07 14.32 3.54
C VAL A 124 -13.19 15.00 2.18
N TRP A 125 -14.15 15.91 2.00
CA TRP A 125 -14.39 16.63 0.74
C TRP A 125 -13.16 17.38 0.17
N PRO A 126 -12.31 18.09 0.94
CA PRO A 126 -11.13 18.77 0.41
C PRO A 126 -10.00 17.80 0.09
N ALA A 127 -9.96 16.61 0.71
CA ALA A 127 -9.05 15.53 0.33
C ALA A 127 -9.49 14.89 -0.99
N LYS A 128 -10.79 14.64 -1.17
CA LYS A 128 -11.36 14.19 -2.46
C LYS A 128 -11.06 15.17 -3.59
N TYR A 129 -11.30 16.47 -3.35
CA TYR A 129 -11.02 17.51 -4.35
C TYR A 129 -9.54 17.55 -4.74
N ARG A 130 -8.62 17.57 -3.76
CA ARG A 130 -7.17 17.54 -4.02
C ARG A 130 -6.72 16.27 -4.75
N TYR A 131 -7.29 15.12 -4.40
CA TYR A 131 -7.04 13.87 -5.10
C TYR A 131 -7.49 13.95 -6.57
N CYS A 132 -8.72 14.40 -6.84
CA CYS A 132 -9.22 14.61 -8.19
C CYS A 132 -8.35 15.60 -8.98
N LEU A 133 -7.94 16.72 -8.38
CA LEU A 133 -7.05 17.68 -9.02
C LEU A 133 -5.74 17.03 -9.45
N LYS A 134 -5.06 16.26 -8.60
CA LYS A 134 -3.80 15.59 -8.98
C LYS A 134 -3.98 14.51 -10.04
N LEU A 135 -5.15 13.87 -10.06
CA LEU A 135 -5.48 12.81 -10.99
C LEU A 135 -5.69 13.32 -12.43
N PHE A 136 -6.41 14.44 -12.54
CA PHE A 136 -6.72 15.08 -13.82
C PHE A 136 -5.68 16.12 -14.24
N LEU A 137 -5.08 16.83 -13.28
CA LEU A 137 -4.07 17.89 -13.46
C LEU A 137 -2.75 17.51 -12.78
N PRO A 138 -2.05 16.47 -13.28
CA PRO A 138 -0.76 16.08 -12.76
C PRO A 138 0.29 17.16 -13.03
N GLY A 139 1.31 17.21 -12.17
CA GLY A 139 2.40 18.17 -12.26
C GLY A 139 3.29 18.01 -13.50
N LEU A 140 4.09 19.05 -13.76
CA LEU A 140 4.97 19.17 -14.92
C LEU A 140 5.87 17.92 -15.11
N GLU A 141 6.55 17.46 -14.06
CA GLU A 141 7.46 16.30 -14.13
C GLU A 141 6.76 15.03 -14.60
N HIS A 142 5.53 14.79 -14.13
CA HIS A 142 4.76 13.62 -14.54
C HIS A 142 4.26 13.76 -15.98
N MET A 143 3.93 14.98 -16.40
CA MET A 143 3.50 15.26 -17.78
C MET A 143 4.65 15.19 -18.78
N LYS A 144 5.90 15.50 -18.38
CA LYS A 144 7.09 15.35 -19.23
C LYS A 144 7.31 13.91 -19.72
N ILE A 145 6.91 12.91 -18.92
CA ILE A 145 7.00 11.49 -19.31
C ILE A 145 6.14 11.20 -20.56
N GLN A 146 4.96 11.81 -20.63
CA GLN A 146 4.02 11.63 -21.75
C GLN A 146 4.24 12.64 -22.88
N TYR A 147 4.70 13.83 -22.54
CA TYR A 147 4.89 14.98 -23.44
C TYR A 147 6.27 15.60 -23.19
N PRO A 148 7.37 15.03 -23.74
CA PRO A 148 8.74 15.47 -23.46
C PRO A 148 9.03 16.94 -23.82
N PHE A 149 8.28 17.50 -24.78
CA PHE A 149 8.41 18.90 -25.19
C PHE A 149 8.03 19.91 -24.07
N LEU A 150 7.31 19.47 -23.03
CA LEU A 150 7.05 20.28 -21.83
C LEU A 150 8.31 20.60 -21.02
N GLY A 151 9.43 19.91 -21.28
CA GLY A 151 10.73 20.30 -20.74
C GLY A 151 11.23 21.65 -21.25
N LYS A 152 10.89 22.00 -22.50
CA LYS A 152 11.31 23.26 -23.14
C LYS A 152 10.22 24.34 -23.06
N LEU A 153 8.95 23.94 -23.07
CA LEU A 153 7.80 24.87 -23.11
C LEU A 153 6.82 24.55 -21.97
N PRO A 154 7.15 24.90 -20.71
CA PRO A 154 6.30 24.59 -19.56
C PRO A 154 4.94 25.28 -19.59
N PHE A 155 4.80 26.41 -20.32
CA PHE A 155 3.53 27.13 -20.45
C PHE A 155 2.46 26.35 -21.24
N LEU A 156 2.84 25.32 -22.00
CA LEU A 156 1.89 24.45 -22.73
C LEU A 156 1.23 23.40 -21.84
N LEU A 157 1.54 23.39 -20.54
CA LEU A 157 0.98 22.43 -19.58
C LEU A 157 -0.57 22.43 -19.54
N PRO A 158 -1.27 23.57 -19.52
CA PRO A 158 -2.74 23.59 -19.53
C PRO A 158 -3.33 22.94 -20.79
N VAL A 159 -2.70 23.18 -21.95
CA VAL A 159 -3.12 22.59 -23.22
C VAL A 159 -2.95 21.07 -23.19
N CYS A 160 -1.84 20.57 -22.62
CA CYS A 160 -1.59 19.14 -22.49
C CYS A 160 -2.59 18.46 -21.53
N TRP A 161 -3.04 19.15 -20.48
CA TRP A 161 -4.12 18.63 -19.61
C TRP A 161 -5.43 18.43 -20.38
N VAL A 162 -5.80 19.37 -21.26
CA VAL A 162 -7.01 19.25 -22.10
C VAL A 162 -6.89 18.07 -23.07
N PHE A 163 -5.77 17.96 -23.79
CA PHE A 163 -5.54 16.84 -24.72
C PHE A 163 -5.58 15.49 -24.01
N ARG A 164 -4.97 15.40 -22.82
CA ARG A 164 -5.03 14.20 -21.98
C ARG A 164 -6.46 13.88 -21.56
N GLY A 165 -7.22 14.88 -21.12
CA GLY A 165 -8.63 14.73 -20.76
C GLY A 165 -9.48 14.17 -21.91
N VAL A 166 -9.37 14.77 -23.10
CA VAL A 166 -10.06 14.31 -24.31
C VAL A 166 -9.66 12.87 -24.66
N LYS A 167 -8.37 12.55 -24.66
CA LYS A 167 -7.87 11.19 -24.92
C LYS A 167 -8.42 10.18 -23.91
N CYS A 168 -8.47 10.54 -22.62
CA CYS A 168 -9.03 9.70 -21.57
C CYS A 168 -10.54 9.48 -21.73
N LEU A 169 -11.30 10.51 -22.14
CA LEU A 169 -12.73 10.40 -22.38
C LEU A 169 -13.06 9.57 -23.62
N LEU A 170 -12.26 9.66 -24.69
CA LEU A 170 -12.47 8.91 -25.93
C LEU A 170 -12.02 7.45 -25.82
N PHE A 171 -10.79 7.20 -25.35
CA PHE A 171 -10.18 5.87 -25.39
C PHE A 171 -10.27 5.08 -24.07
N LYS A 172 -10.58 5.74 -22.95
CA LYS A 172 -10.58 5.12 -21.61
C LYS A 172 -11.83 5.45 -20.79
N ARG A 173 -12.95 5.75 -21.47
CA ARG A 173 -14.21 6.19 -20.86
C ARG A 173 -14.61 5.35 -19.64
N LYS A 174 -14.72 4.03 -19.80
CA LYS A 174 -15.14 3.09 -18.74
C LYS A 174 -14.24 3.20 -17.49
N HIS A 175 -12.92 3.23 -17.69
CA HIS A 175 -11.95 3.34 -16.59
C HIS A 175 -12.03 4.70 -15.89
N THR A 176 -12.17 5.80 -16.65
CA THR A 176 -12.33 7.15 -16.08
C THR A 176 -13.60 7.25 -15.24
N PHE A 177 -14.73 6.73 -15.73
CA PHE A 177 -15.98 6.73 -14.97
C PHE A 177 -15.91 5.88 -13.70
N GLN A 178 -15.29 4.69 -13.77
CA GLN A 178 -15.07 3.85 -12.58
C GLN A 178 -14.25 4.57 -11.52
N MET A 179 -13.20 5.28 -11.92
CA MET A 179 -12.33 6.03 -11.02
C MET A 179 -13.07 7.18 -10.32
N ILE A 180 -13.89 7.94 -11.06
CA ILE A 180 -14.74 9.01 -10.49
C ILE A 180 -15.77 8.42 -9.53
N ASN A 181 -16.42 7.32 -9.92
CA ASN A 181 -17.41 6.65 -9.09
C ASN A 181 -16.80 6.13 -7.79
N ASN A 182 -15.60 5.55 -7.84
CA ASN A 182 -14.89 5.09 -6.65
C ASN A 182 -14.60 6.24 -5.68
N VAL A 183 -14.19 7.42 -6.17
CA VAL A 183 -13.98 8.61 -5.33
C VAL A 183 -15.29 9.09 -4.70
N HIS A 184 -16.39 9.05 -5.45
CA HIS A 184 -17.70 9.44 -4.96
C HIS A 184 -18.19 8.51 -3.85
N LEU A 185 -18.08 7.19 -4.06
CA LEU A 185 -18.54 6.13 -3.15
C LEU A 185 -17.79 6.05 -1.81
N ILE A 186 -16.60 6.64 -1.71
CA ILE A 186 -15.83 6.65 -0.45
C ILE A 186 -16.57 7.48 0.60
N SER A 187 -16.97 6.84 1.70
CA SER A 187 -17.57 7.52 2.84
C SER A 187 -16.51 8.02 3.82
N GLU A 188 -16.86 8.98 4.66
CA GLU A 188 -15.95 9.43 5.75
C GLU A 188 -15.67 8.30 6.75
N LYS A 189 -16.65 7.41 6.95
CA LYS A 189 -16.51 6.22 7.77
C LYS A 189 -15.45 5.26 7.23
N ASP A 190 -15.39 5.06 5.92
CA ASP A 190 -14.36 4.21 5.28
C ASP A 190 -12.96 4.77 5.50
N VAL A 191 -12.80 6.08 5.35
CA VAL A 191 -11.53 6.78 5.55
C VAL A 191 -11.08 6.66 7.01
N ALA A 192 -11.98 6.96 7.96
CA ALA A 192 -11.70 6.85 9.39
C ALA A 192 -11.37 5.41 9.81
N ARG A 193 -12.09 4.41 9.29
CA ARG A 193 -11.85 3.00 9.57
C ARG A 193 -10.45 2.56 9.13
N ILE A 194 -10.05 2.85 7.88
CA ILE A 194 -8.73 2.48 7.35
C ILE A 194 -7.61 3.20 8.11
N LEU A 195 -7.78 4.50 8.39
CA LEU A 195 -6.80 5.26 9.19
C LEU A 195 -6.63 4.68 10.59
N ASN A 196 -7.73 4.41 11.28
CA ASN A 196 -7.70 3.83 12.62
C ASN A 196 -7.03 2.46 12.60
N LEU A 197 -7.37 1.61 11.62
CA LEU A 197 -6.76 0.30 11.48
C LEU A 197 -5.26 0.38 11.19
N HIS A 198 -4.80 1.30 10.33
CA HIS A 198 -3.37 1.53 10.09
C HIS A 198 -2.62 2.01 11.34
N LYS A 199 -3.25 2.84 12.18
CA LYS A 199 -2.67 3.26 13.46
C LYS A 199 -2.58 2.10 14.45
N LYS A 200 -3.69 1.38 14.68
CA LYS A 200 -3.71 0.20 15.56
C LYS A 200 -2.72 -0.87 15.11
N ALA A 201 -2.55 -1.03 13.80
CA ALA A 201 -1.59 -1.95 13.23
C ALA A 201 -0.13 -1.51 13.43
N GLY A 202 0.15 -0.26 13.81
CA GLY A 202 1.50 0.24 14.09
C GLY A 202 2.24 0.81 12.88
N ILE A 203 1.52 1.28 11.85
CA ILE A 203 2.11 1.90 10.64
C ILE A 203 2.17 3.42 10.74
N LEU A 204 1.11 4.03 11.28
CA LEU A 204 0.99 5.48 11.43
C LEU A 204 1.06 5.80 12.92
N LYS A 205 2.10 6.54 13.31
CA LYS A 205 2.20 7.21 14.62
C LYS A 205 1.99 8.70 14.43
#